data_AF-A0A7J8VGD3-F1
#
_entry.id   AF-A0A7J8VGD3-F1
#
_cell.length_a   1.000
_cell.length_b   1.000
_cell.length_c   1.000
_cell.angle_alpha   90.00
_cell.angle_beta   90.00
_cell.angle_gamma   90.00
#
_symmetry.space_group_name_H-M   'P 1'
#
loop_
_entity.id
_entity.type
_entity.pdbx_description
1 polymer ?
#
loop_
_entity_poly.entity_id
_entity_poly.type
_entity_poly.pdbx_seq_one_letter_code
_entity_poly.pdbx_strand_id
1 'polypeptide(L)' 'MIPTLLTATFVFIIAFIATPPVDIDGIREPVYRSLLYRNNIIFGAIIRTSFSFTHILFLPVYESISLIKDILCFKK' A
#
# COMPACT_ATOMS: atom_id res chain seq x y z
N MET A 1 20.74 11.43 2.12
CA MET A 1 20.28 10.62 3.26
C MET A 1 19.12 11.27 4.01
N ILE A 2 19.23 12.53 4.45
CA ILE A 2 18.16 13.26 5.17
C ILE A 2 16.82 13.32 4.39
N PRO A 3 16.79 13.74 3.10
CA PRO A 3 15.51 13.88 2.40
C PRO A 3 14.81 12.52 2.17
N THR A 4 15.58 11.49 1.83
CA THR A 4 15.05 10.15 1.56
C THR A 4 14.48 9.47 2.81
N LEU A 5 15.14 9.64 3.96
CA LEU A 5 14.65 9.07 5.22
C LEU A 5 13.38 9.77 5.71
N LEU A 6 13.31 11.10 5.60
CA LEU A 6 12.11 11.84 5.97
C LEU A 6 10.92 11.40 5.12
N THR A 7 11.08 11.36 3.80
CA THR A 7 10.00 10.92 2.90
C THR A 7 9.57 9.48 3.20
N ALA A 8 10.52 8.55 3.42
CA ALA A 8 10.20 7.17 3.76
C ALA A 8 9.43 7.04 5.09
N THR A 9 9.85 7.80 6.11
CA THR A 9 9.22 7.76 7.44
C THR A 9 7.80 8.33 7.42
N PHE A 10 7.60 9.45 6.70
CA PHE A 10 6.28 10.04 6.52
C PHE A 10 5.32 9.09 5.79
N VAL A 11 5.77 8.49 4.69
CA VAL A 11 4.95 7.54 3.92
C VAL A 11 4.63 6.30 4.76
N PHE A 12 5.58 5.80 5.56
CA PHE A 12 5.37 4.67 6.46
C PHE A 12 4.24 4.93 7.48
N ILE A 13 4.27 6.08 8.15
CA ILE A 13 3.27 6.43 9.17
C ILE A 13 1.88 6.55 8.56
N ILE A 14 1.76 7.24 7.42
CA ILE A 14 0.47 7.43 6.73
C ILE A 14 -0.10 6.09 6.24
N ALA A 15 0.75 5.24 5.64
CA ALA A 15 0.35 3.94 5.16
C ALA A 15 -0.10 3.00 6.29
N PHE A 16 0.61 2.99 7.42
CA PHE A 16 0.27 2.15 8.57
C PHE A 16 -1.12 2.50 9.14
N ILE A 17 -1.50 3.78 9.11
CA ILE A 17 -2.77 4.25 9.65
C ILE A 17 -3.91 4.00 8.67
N ALA A 18 -3.74 4.41 7.40
CA ALA A 18 -4.85 4.62 6.48
C ALA A 18 -4.76 3.88 5.14
N THR A 19 -3.86 2.89 5.00
CA THR A 19 -3.81 2.09 3.77
C THR A 19 -5.11 1.29 3.57
N PRO A 20 -5.71 1.34 2.35
CA PRO A 20 -6.82 0.49 1.93
C PRO A 20 -6.49 -1.01 1.96
N PRO A 21 -7.48 -1.91 1.91
CA PRO A 21 -7.22 -3.32 1.70
C PRO A 21 -6.41 -3.55 0.43
N VAL A 22 -5.42 -4.44 0.52
CA VAL A 22 -4.57 -4.80 -0.62
C VAL A 22 -4.77 -6.29 -0.91
N ASP A 23 -4.99 -6.63 -2.17
CA ASP A 23 -4.98 -8.01 -2.65
C ASP A 23 -3.53 -8.44 -2.91
N ILE A 24 -2.98 -9.31 -2.07
CA ILE A 24 -1.56 -9.72 -2.13
C ILE A 24 -1.34 -10.79 -3.19
N ASP A 25 -2.30 -11.71 -3.29
CA ASP A 25 -2.16 -12.93 -4.08
C ASP A 25 -2.79 -12.79 -5.48
N GLY A 26 -3.48 -11.68 -5.76
CA GLY A 26 -4.12 -11.43 -7.05
C GLY A 26 -5.36 -12.30 -7.29
N ILE A 27 -5.83 -12.98 -6.25
CA ILE A 27 -7.01 -13.86 -6.26
C ILE A 27 -8.29 -13.12 -5.87
N ARG A 28 -8.22 -11.79 -5.77
CA ARG A 28 -9.32 -10.91 -5.38
C ARG A 28 -9.76 -11.10 -3.92
N GLU A 29 -8.82 -11.41 -3.03
CA GLU A 29 -9.06 -11.49 -1.58
C GLU A 29 -8.38 -10.30 -0.87
N PRO A 30 -9.14 -9.33 -0.35
CA PRO A 30 -8.57 -8.16 0.30
C PRO A 30 -7.96 -8.50 1.66
N VAL A 31 -6.69 -8.16 1.85
CA VAL A 31 -6.01 -8.28 3.14
C VAL A 31 -6.04 -6.93 3.85
N TYR A 32 -6.62 -6.91 5.06
CA TYR A 32 -6.74 -5.72 5.90
C TYR A 32 -5.60 -5.66 6.92
N ARG A 33 -4.74 -4.63 6.83
CA ARG A 33 -3.62 -4.43 7.77
C ARG A 33 -3.35 -3.00 8.25
N SER A 34 -4.30 -2.08 8.09
CA SER A 34 -4.18 -0.73 8.66
C SER A 34 -4.95 -0.60 9.98
N LEU A 35 -4.57 0.40 10.79
CA LEU A 35 -5.25 0.72 12.05
C LEU A 35 -6.73 1.07 11.84
N LEU A 36 -7.07 1.77 10.76
CA LEU A 36 -8.46 2.12 10.44
C LEU A 36 -9.31 0.90 10.09
N TYR A 37 -8.71 -0.20 9.63
CA TYR A 37 -9.40 -1.47 9.38
C TYR A 37 -9.37 -2.44 10.56
N ARG A 38 -9.26 -1.92 11.80
CA ARG A 38 -9.37 -2.68 13.05
C ARG A 38 -8.17 -3.58 13.37
N ASN A 39 -6.99 -3.23 12.89
CA ASN A 39 -5.75 -3.90 13.27
C ASN A 39 -5.12 -3.22 14.49
N ASN A 40 -4.56 -4.01 15.42
CA ASN A 40 -3.77 -3.49 16.54
C ASN A 40 -2.30 -3.28 16.13
N ILE A 41 -1.50 -2.59 16.95
CA ILE A 41 -0.08 -2.31 16.66
C ILE A 41 0.73 -3.58 16.32
N ILE A 42 0.36 -4.73 16.91
CA ILE A 42 1.02 -6.03 16.68
C ILE A 42 0.61 -6.65 15.33
N PHE A 43 -0.62 -6.41 14.87
CA PHE A 43 -1.19 -7.00 13.65
C PHE A 43 -1.26 -6.01 12.47
N GLY A 44 -0.97 -4.74 12.73
CA GLY A 44 -0.81 -3.71 11.71
C GLY A 44 0.49 -3.97 10.97
N ALA A 45 0.44 -3.93 9.64
CA ALA A 45 1.64 -4.04 8.83
C ALA A 45 1.41 -3.37 7.48
N ILE A 46 2.48 -2.80 6.93
CA ILE A 46 2.46 -2.35 5.54
C ILE A 46 2.53 -3.59 4.64
N ILE A 47 1.45 -3.82 3.92
CA ILE A 47 1.32 -4.94 3.00
C ILE A 47 2.17 -4.65 1.75
N ARG A 48 2.95 -5.66 1.32
CA ARG A 48 3.68 -5.61 0.06
C ARG A 48 2.69 -5.66 -1.10
N THR A 49 2.94 -4.88 -2.14
CA THR A 49 2.17 -4.95 -3.37
C THR A 49 2.28 -6.32 -4.03
N SER A 50 1.21 -6.76 -4.67
CA SER A 50 1.05 -8.06 -5.34
C SER A 50 2.08 -8.27 -6.47
N PHE A 51 2.24 -9.52 -6.92
CA PHE A 51 3.10 -9.91 -8.05
C PHE A 51 2.86 -9.10 -9.34
N SER A 52 1.66 -8.56 -9.56
CA SER A 52 1.34 -7.65 -10.68
C SER A 52 2.08 -6.29 -10.64
N PHE A 53 2.59 -5.87 -9.48
CA PHE A 53 3.28 -4.58 -9.32
C PHE A 53 4.78 -4.66 -9.68
N THR A 54 5.33 -5.86 -9.89
CA THR A 54 6.69 -6.05 -10.40
C THR A 54 6.88 -5.34 -11.76
N HIS A 55 5.80 -5.12 -12.52
CA HIS A 55 5.85 -4.37 -13.78
C HIS A 55 5.84 -2.83 -13.63
N ILE A 56 5.61 -2.29 -12.43
CA ILE A 56 5.59 -0.85 -12.12
C ILE A 56 6.94 -0.38 -11.52
N LEU A 57 7.89 -1.30 -11.31
CA LEU A 57 9.15 -1.12 -10.57
C LEU A 57 10.08 0.03 -10.99
N PHE A 58 9.78 0.78 -12.06
CA PHE A 58 10.57 1.93 -12.51
C PHE A 58 9.76 3.18 -12.84
N LEU A 59 8.47 3.20 -12.52
CA LEU A 59 7.61 4.34 -12.85
C LEU A 59 7.58 5.35 -11.70
N PRO A 60 7.77 6.65 -11.99
CA PRO A 60 7.60 7.71 -11.01
C PRO A 60 6.16 7.75 -10.47
N VAL A 61 6.00 8.26 -9.25
CA VAL A 61 4.74 8.23 -8.47
C VAL A 61 3.53 8.72 -9.26
N TYR A 62 3.68 9.70 -10.17
CA TYR A 62 2.56 10.27 -10.92
C TYR A 62 1.85 9.25 -11.84
N GLU A 63 2.58 8.31 -12.44
CA GLU A 63 2.01 7.27 -13.30
C GLU A 63 1.35 6.17 -12.47
N SER A 64 1.81 6.00 -11.23
CA SER A 64 1.32 4.98 -10.31
C SER A 64 0.04 5.39 -9.61
N ILE A 65 -0.31 6.68 -9.50
CA ILE A 65 -1.51 7.15 -8.77
C ILE A 65 -2.81 6.59 -9.38
N SER A 66 -2.90 6.49 -10.71
CA SER A 66 -4.05 5.91 -11.41
C SER A 66 -4.16 4.41 -11.11
N LEU A 67 -3.05 3.68 -11.22
CA LEU A 67 -2.96 2.24 -10.97
C LEU A 67 -3.20 1.89 -9.49
N ILE A 68 -2.68 2.70 -8.57
CA ILE A 68 -2.88 2.56 -7.12
C ILE A 68 -4.37 2.66 -6.81
N LYS A 69 -5.13 3.57 -7.41
CA LYS A 69 -6.58 3.67 -7.18
C LYS A 69 -7.34 2.42 -7.65
N ASP A 70 -6.95 1.85 -8.79
CA ASP A 70 -7.61 0.65 -9.34
C ASP A 70 -7.18 -0.66 -8.65
N ILE A 71 -6.06 -0.67 -7.91
CA ILE A 71 -5.51 -1.85 -7.22
C ILE A 71 -5.78 -1.81 -5.70
N LEU A 72 -5.75 -0.63 -5.05
CA LEU A 72 -6.15 -0.45 -3.64
C LEU A 72 -7.68 -0.44 -3.48
N CYS A 73 -8.40 -0.06 -4.52
CA CYS A 73 -9.85 -0.10 -4.52
C CYS A 73 -10.26 -1.28 -5.39
N PHE A 74 -10.85 -2.31 -4.77
CA PHE A 74 -11.75 -3.18 -5.49
C PHE A 74 -12.78 -2.26 -6.16
N LYS A 75 -12.56 -1.94 -7.44
CA LYS A 75 -13.51 -1.23 -8.26
C LYS A 75 -14.74 -2.13 -8.32
N LYS A 76 -15.73 -1.82 -7.50
CA LYS A 76 -17.07 -2.35 -7.69
C LYS A 76 -17.65 -1.75 -8.96
#